data_AF-A0A0J1AVZ0-F1
#
_entry.id   AF-A0A0J1AVZ0-F1
#
_cell.length_a   1.000
_cell.length_b   1.000
_cell.length_c   1.000
_cell.angle_alpha   90.00
_cell.angle_beta   90.00
_cell.angle_gamma   90.00
#
_symmetry.space_group_name_H-M   'P 1'
#
loop_
_entity.id
_entity.type
_entity.pdbx_description
1 polymer ?
#
loop_
_entity_poly.entity_id
_entity_poly.type
_entity_poly.pdbx_seq_one_letter_code
_entity_poly.pdbx_strand_id
1 'polypeptide(L)'
;MPAKHDINKVGSESSDFPILCETCLGPNPYVRMTRQEFGQECKICNRPFTVFKWNPGDGGRFKKTEICTTCAKIKGTCQTCLLDLEYGLPVQVRDAALGRKNEAPSSDINKQYYIQNLEAQMANSDTGIAFDAQLANAAGKEMLKTLARNDPYYKRNRPHICSFFQKGECKRGDACPFRHEAPEAGAGPVRGGNVQQSMQDRYYGRNDPAAKKILGQVAEARGLKPPEDKSITTLLFLGVPQCEESDVRTALSAAVPSVEPSQIRSISIVAASNSVFVNFADRGAAERAAEALSAQGGIEVDGKRAKIAWGRSRKKAAA
;
A
#
# COMPACT_ATOMS: atom_id res chain seq x y z
N MET A 1 44.19 5.53 12.38
CA MET A 1 43.05 4.73 11.89
C MET A 1 41.78 5.41 12.35
N PRO A 2 40.89 5.87 11.46
CA PRO A 2 39.66 6.51 11.90
C PRO A 2 38.80 5.51 12.67
N ALA A 3 38.18 5.96 13.76
CA ALA A 3 37.36 5.15 14.63
C ALA A 3 36.28 4.44 13.81
N LYS A 4 36.17 3.11 13.95
CA LYS A 4 35.05 2.35 13.41
C LYS A 4 33.77 3.01 13.90
N HIS A 5 32.98 3.57 12.99
CA HIS A 5 31.64 4.01 13.33
C HIS A 5 30.89 2.78 13.86
N ASP A 6 30.56 2.80 15.15
CA ASP A 6 29.68 1.79 15.73
C ASP A 6 28.42 1.71 14.87
N ILE A 7 28.21 0.54 14.27
CA ILE A 7 27.03 0.22 13.45
C ILE A 7 25.73 0.40 14.28
N ASN A 8 25.88 0.44 15.61
CA ASN A 8 24.82 0.63 16.59
C ASN A 8 24.65 2.07 17.10
N LYS A 9 25.36 3.08 16.56
CA LYS A 9 25.08 4.47 16.91
C LYS A 9 23.79 4.90 16.20
N VAL A 10 22.68 4.53 16.81
CA VAL A 10 21.31 4.85 16.40
C VAL A 10 21.23 6.35 16.16
N GLY A 11 21.10 6.75 14.89
CA GLY A 11 20.67 8.09 14.55
C GLY A 11 19.30 8.30 15.19
N SER A 12 19.28 9.04 16.29
CA SER A 12 18.07 9.33 17.03
C SER A 12 17.46 10.57 16.38
N GLU A 13 16.46 10.36 15.52
CA GLU A 13 15.87 11.41 14.68
C GLU A 13 15.07 12.40 15.53
N SER A 14 15.54 13.65 15.61
CA SER A 14 14.81 14.79 16.17
C SER A 14 14.23 15.63 15.02
N SER A 15 12.91 15.58 14.84
CA SER A 15 12.19 16.47 13.94
C SER A 15 11.32 17.45 14.72
N ASP A 16 11.22 18.68 14.22
CA ASP A 16 10.47 19.75 14.88
C ASP A 16 8.97 19.75 14.56
N PHE A 17 8.60 19.26 13.37
CA PHE A 17 7.21 19.21 12.92
C PHE A 17 6.88 17.87 12.24
N PRO A 18 5.70 17.28 12.51
CA PRO A 18 5.30 16.00 11.91
C PRO A 18 4.82 16.14 10.46
N ILE A 19 4.97 15.07 9.68
CA ILE A 19 4.47 14.97 8.31
C ILE A 19 3.07 14.37 8.33
N LEU A 20 2.05 15.23 8.16
CA LEU A 20 0.64 14.88 8.33
C LEU A 20 -0.21 15.27 7.12
N CYS A 21 -1.31 14.54 6.91
CA CYS A 21 -2.36 14.94 5.97
C CYS A 21 -3.44 15.78 6.67
N GLU A 22 -4.15 16.60 5.90
CA GLU A 22 -5.22 17.48 6.37
C GLU A 22 -6.32 16.73 7.12
N THR A 23 -6.69 15.54 6.63
CA THR A 23 -7.71 14.71 7.29
C THR A 23 -7.32 14.26 8.70
N CYS A 24 -6.02 14.04 8.93
CA CYS A 24 -5.50 13.63 10.23
C CYS A 24 -5.27 14.80 11.17
N LEU A 25 -4.91 15.96 10.62
CA LEU A 25 -4.75 17.18 11.38
C LEU A 25 -6.10 17.68 11.90
N GLY A 26 -7.16 17.53 11.09
CA GLY A 26 -8.53 17.88 11.44
C GLY A 26 -9.00 19.18 10.77
N PRO A 27 -10.28 19.54 10.92
CA PRO A 27 -10.84 20.74 10.26
C PRO A 27 -10.44 22.06 10.93
N ASN A 28 -9.92 22.03 12.17
CA ASN A 28 -9.56 23.26 12.89
C ASN A 28 -8.18 23.76 12.44
N PRO A 29 -8.04 24.99 11.93
CA PRO A 29 -6.74 25.57 11.59
C PRO A 29 -5.81 25.75 12.80
N TYR A 30 -6.38 25.91 13.99
CA TYR A 30 -5.63 26.13 15.23
C TYR A 30 -5.52 24.82 16.02
N VAL A 31 -4.41 24.12 15.84
CA VAL A 31 -4.14 22.83 16.50
C VAL A 31 -3.15 23.00 17.63
N ARG A 32 -3.50 22.45 18.80
CA ARG A 32 -2.59 22.27 19.93
C ARG A 32 -2.01 20.86 19.88
N MET A 33 -0.68 20.76 19.84
CA MET A 33 0.04 19.49 19.83
C MET A 33 1.08 19.43 20.94
N THR A 34 1.27 18.24 21.52
CA THR A 34 2.35 17.94 22.45
C THR A 34 3.47 17.22 21.71
N ARG A 35 4.70 17.69 21.89
CA ARG A 35 5.93 17.05 21.38
C ARG A 35 6.57 16.23 22.51
N GLN A 36 6.86 14.98 22.23
CA GLN A 36 7.62 14.11 23.13
C GLN A 36 8.79 13.50 22.37
N GLU A 37 10.01 13.92 22.72
CA GLU A 37 11.23 13.41 22.11
C GLU A 37 11.45 11.95 22.53
N PHE A 38 11.81 11.10 21.57
CA PHE A 38 12.06 9.67 21.78
C PHE A 38 10.94 8.93 22.52
N GLY A 39 9.69 9.35 22.31
CA GLY A 39 8.54 8.85 23.08
C GLY A 39 8.13 7.41 22.73
N GLN A 40 8.28 7.00 21.47
CA GLN A 40 7.92 5.65 21.00
C GLN A 40 8.88 5.17 19.90
N GLU A 41 8.97 3.86 19.73
CA GLU A 41 9.61 3.24 18.58
C GLU A 41 8.70 3.27 17.34
N CYS A 42 9.30 3.51 16.18
CA CYS A 42 8.61 3.50 14.89
C CYS A 42 8.08 2.11 14.60
N LYS A 43 6.81 2.00 14.19
CA LYS A 43 6.18 0.71 13.87
C LYS A 43 6.76 0.01 12.63
N ILE A 44 7.68 0.64 11.89
CA ILE A 44 8.29 0.05 10.69
C ILE A 44 9.77 -0.29 10.91
N CYS A 45 10.56 0.68 11.39
CA CYS A 45 12.01 0.53 11.54
C CYS A 45 12.46 0.23 12.97
N ASN A 46 11.54 0.20 13.94
CA ASN A 46 11.80 0.00 15.37
C ASN A 46 12.80 1.01 15.98
N ARG A 47 13.10 2.11 15.29
CA ARG A 47 13.94 3.20 15.82
C ARG A 47 13.09 4.16 16.67
N PRO A 48 13.60 4.65 17.80
CA PRO A 48 12.93 5.67 18.59
C PRO A 48 12.83 6.98 17.80
N PHE A 49 11.69 7.66 17.89
CA PHE A 49 11.44 8.92 17.19
C PHE A 49 10.61 9.90 18.04
N THR A 50 10.56 11.16 17.62
CA THR A 50 9.73 12.19 18.25
C THR A 50 8.24 11.94 17.97
N VAL A 51 7.47 11.77 19.05
CA VAL A 51 6.03 11.54 18.97
C VAL A 51 5.30 12.87 19.13
N PHE A 52 4.44 13.16 18.18
CA PHE A 52 3.52 14.29 18.24
C PHE A 52 2.13 13.75 18.54
N LYS A 53 1.41 14.38 19.48
CA LYS A 53 0.03 14.02 19.83
C LYS A 53 -0.84 15.27 19.84
N TRP A 54 -1.99 15.20 19.18
CA TRP A 54 -2.95 16.31 19.05
C TRP A 54 -4.38 15.80 19.06
N ASN A 55 -5.33 16.72 19.27
CA ASN A 55 -6.74 16.46 19.07
C ASN A 55 -7.21 17.10 17.74
N PRO A 56 -7.66 16.31 16.75
CA PRO A 56 -8.10 16.84 15.46
C PRO A 56 -9.38 17.70 15.51
N GLY A 57 -10.22 17.55 16.52
CA GLY A 57 -11.48 18.29 16.60
C GLY A 57 -12.40 17.79 17.69
N ASP A 58 -13.56 18.45 17.82
CA ASP A 58 -14.57 18.06 18.79
C ASP A 58 -15.19 16.70 18.43
N GLY A 59 -15.37 15.84 19.43
CA GLY A 59 -15.74 14.43 19.25
C GLY A 59 -14.68 13.54 18.56
N GLY A 60 -13.48 14.07 18.30
CA GLY A 60 -12.34 13.33 17.77
C GLY A 60 -11.54 12.61 18.86
N ARG A 61 -10.84 11.54 18.47
CA ARG A 61 -9.83 10.91 19.33
C ARG A 61 -8.51 11.66 19.24
N PHE A 62 -7.74 11.64 20.32
CA PHE A 62 -6.34 12.03 20.25
C PHE A 62 -5.59 11.16 19.24
N LYS A 63 -5.02 11.81 18.23
CA LYS A 63 -4.13 11.17 17.26
C LYS A 63 -2.69 11.39 17.68
N LYS A 64 -1.84 10.46 17.28
CA LYS A 64 -0.39 10.52 17.48
C LYS A 64 0.33 9.98 16.26
N THR A 65 1.57 10.40 16.05
CA THR A 65 2.47 9.82 15.05
C THR A 65 2.83 8.36 15.39
N GLU A 66 2.81 7.48 14.37
CA GLU A 66 3.07 6.04 14.52
C GLU A 66 4.39 5.61 13.84
N ILE A 67 4.88 6.42 12.89
CA ILE A 67 6.14 6.17 12.15
C ILE A 67 7.08 7.38 12.23
N CYS A 68 8.38 7.12 12.10
CA CYS A 68 9.41 8.16 12.08
C CYS A 68 9.33 9.03 10.82
N THR A 69 9.95 10.21 10.84
CA THR A 69 9.94 11.14 9.70
C THR A 69 10.69 10.56 8.52
N THR A 70 11.76 9.77 8.75
CA THR A 70 12.48 9.08 7.67
C THR A 70 11.58 8.10 6.89
N CYS A 71 10.87 7.22 7.58
CA CYS A 71 9.94 6.27 6.92
C CYS A 71 8.81 7.01 6.19
N ALA A 72 8.30 8.10 6.76
CA ALA A 72 7.30 8.92 6.11
C ALA A 72 7.84 9.57 4.81
N LYS A 73 9.08 10.08 4.81
CA LYS A 73 9.72 10.68 3.63
C LYS A 73 10.05 9.64 2.55
N ILE A 74 10.58 8.48 2.92
CA ILE A 74 10.92 7.40 1.96
C ILE A 74 9.69 6.98 1.16
N LYS A 75 8.53 6.88 1.82
CA LYS A 75 7.28 6.47 1.17
C LYS A 75 6.37 7.61 0.76
N GLY A 76 6.62 8.86 1.17
CA GLY A 76 5.73 9.99 0.87
C GLY A 76 4.36 9.81 1.51
N THR A 77 4.32 9.36 2.77
CA THR A 77 3.08 9.02 3.48
C THR A 77 2.92 9.81 4.77
N CYS A 78 1.68 9.97 5.21
CA CYS A 78 1.38 10.58 6.49
C CYS A 78 1.79 9.66 7.66
N GLN A 79 2.41 10.25 8.68
CA GLN A 79 2.92 9.53 9.85
C GLN A 79 1.87 8.83 10.72
N THR A 80 0.58 9.09 10.50
CA THR A 80 -0.52 8.52 11.31
C THR A 80 -1.39 7.56 10.53
N CYS A 81 -1.84 7.95 9.34
CA CYS A 81 -2.75 7.13 8.56
C CYS A 81 -2.04 6.20 7.58
N LEU A 82 -0.73 6.40 7.33
CA LEU A 82 0.06 5.67 6.31
C LEU A 82 -0.50 5.80 4.89
N LEU A 83 -1.32 6.82 4.63
CA LEU A 83 -1.81 7.14 3.30
C LEU A 83 -0.85 8.11 2.63
N ASP A 84 -0.87 8.08 1.31
CA ASP A 84 -0.14 9.03 0.48
C ASP A 84 -0.55 10.48 0.78
N LEU A 85 0.42 11.39 0.75
CA LEU A 85 0.21 12.81 1.05
C LEU A 85 -0.45 13.58 -0.10
N GLU A 86 -0.29 13.13 -1.34
CA GLU A 86 -0.77 13.83 -2.54
C GLU A 86 -2.21 13.42 -2.89
N TYR A 87 -2.50 12.12 -2.91
CA TYR A 87 -3.80 11.56 -3.34
C TYR A 87 -4.65 11.03 -2.18
N GLY A 88 -4.09 10.86 -0.97
CA GLY A 88 -4.81 10.30 0.18
C GLY A 88 -5.19 8.81 0.03
N LEU A 89 -4.53 8.10 -0.89
CA LEU A 89 -4.77 6.69 -1.22
C LEU A 89 -3.80 5.75 -0.48
N PRO A 90 -4.15 4.47 -0.30
CA PRO A 90 -3.23 3.46 0.23
C PRO A 90 -1.98 3.32 -0.65
N VAL A 91 -0.83 3.06 -0.02
CA VAL A 91 0.47 2.91 -0.69
C VAL A 91 0.42 1.86 -1.80
N GLN A 92 -0.27 0.74 -1.57
CA GLN A 92 -0.42 -0.32 -2.56
C GLN A 92 -1.10 0.16 -3.86
N VAL A 93 -2.14 1.00 -3.76
CA VAL A 93 -2.88 1.51 -4.94
C VAL A 93 -1.99 2.47 -5.73
N ARG A 94 -1.29 3.35 -5.02
CA ARG A 94 -0.36 4.32 -5.61
C ARG A 94 0.80 3.63 -6.31
N ASP A 95 1.46 2.71 -5.60
CA ASP A 95 2.64 2.03 -6.12
C ASP A 95 2.26 1.12 -7.31
N ALA A 96 1.07 0.49 -7.27
CA ALA A 96 0.53 -0.25 -8.41
C ALA A 96 0.31 0.67 -9.63
N ALA A 97 -0.37 1.81 -9.48
CA ALA A 97 -0.67 2.72 -10.59
C ALA A 97 0.59 3.40 -11.17
N LEU A 98 1.59 3.70 -10.33
CA LEU A 98 2.84 4.31 -10.77
C LEU A 98 3.88 3.29 -11.25
N GLY A 99 3.64 1.99 -11.09
CA GLY A 99 4.61 0.94 -11.42
C GLY A 99 5.88 1.00 -10.57
N ARG A 100 5.79 1.55 -9.35
CA ARG A 100 6.95 1.70 -8.46
C ARG A 100 7.31 0.35 -7.83
N LYS A 101 8.56 -0.07 -8.00
CA LYS A 101 9.11 -1.26 -7.35
C LYS A 101 9.44 -0.95 -5.88
N ASN A 102 8.88 -1.75 -4.99
CA ASN A 102 9.19 -1.71 -3.57
C ASN A 102 10.34 -2.68 -3.27
N GLU A 103 11.58 -2.26 -3.54
CA GLU A 103 12.80 -3.05 -3.26
C GLU A 103 13.23 -3.01 -1.79
N ALA A 104 12.35 -2.56 -0.88
CA ALA A 104 12.69 -2.48 0.52
C ALA A 104 12.92 -3.90 1.09
N PRO A 105 14.12 -4.20 1.65
CA PRO A 105 14.42 -5.53 2.17
C PRO A 105 13.51 -5.88 3.36
N SER A 106 13.19 -7.16 3.51
CA SER A 106 12.28 -7.66 4.55
C SER A 106 12.97 -8.13 5.84
N SER A 107 14.29 -8.35 5.83
CA SER A 107 15.05 -8.73 7.02
C SER A 107 15.45 -7.51 7.85
N ASP A 108 15.42 -7.63 9.18
CA ASP A 108 15.54 -6.48 10.07
C ASP A 108 16.92 -5.79 10.01
N ILE A 109 17.98 -6.56 9.81
CA ILE A 109 19.35 -6.03 9.64
C ILE A 109 19.46 -5.26 8.32
N ASN A 110 18.99 -5.84 7.20
CA ASN A 110 19.09 -5.21 5.90
C ASN A 110 18.18 -3.98 5.81
N LYS A 111 17.03 -3.99 6.49
CA LYS A 111 16.18 -2.80 6.64
C LYS A 111 16.92 -1.66 7.31
N GLN A 112 17.58 -1.93 8.44
CA GLN A 112 18.28 -0.89 9.20
C GLN A 112 19.42 -0.29 8.39
N TYR A 113 20.19 -1.13 7.69
CA TYR A 113 21.26 -0.68 6.79
C TYR A 113 20.71 0.15 5.63
N TYR A 114 19.66 -0.33 4.96
CA TYR A 114 19.01 0.37 3.85
C TYR A 114 18.47 1.75 4.28
N ILE A 115 17.80 1.81 5.44
CA ILE A 115 17.27 3.07 5.99
C ILE A 115 18.40 4.02 6.36
N GLN A 116 19.49 3.53 6.95
CA GLN A 116 20.64 4.37 7.29
C GLN A 116 21.30 4.97 6.05
N ASN A 117 21.46 4.19 4.98
CA ASN A 117 22.02 4.68 3.73
C ASN A 117 21.10 5.71 3.07
N LEU A 118 19.79 5.48 3.08
CA LEU A 118 18.81 6.45 2.57
C LEU A 118 18.77 7.72 3.40
N GLU A 119 18.87 7.62 4.72
CA GLU A 119 18.93 8.77 5.63
C GLU A 119 20.18 9.60 5.35
N ALA A 120 21.34 8.97 5.15
CA ALA A 120 22.56 9.65 4.74
C ALA A 120 22.44 10.31 3.35
N GLN A 121 21.79 9.65 2.39
CA GLN A 121 21.51 10.24 1.07
C GLN A 121 20.53 11.42 1.16
N MET A 122 19.49 11.30 1.99
CA MET A 122 18.50 12.36 2.21
C MET A 122 19.09 13.57 2.93
N ALA A 123 20.01 13.35 3.88
CA ALA A 123 20.73 14.43 4.54
C ALA A 123 21.63 15.21 3.57
N ASN A 124 22.13 14.55 2.52
CA ASN A 124 22.93 15.17 1.47
C ASN A 124 22.10 15.81 0.36
N SER A 125 20.80 15.49 0.25
CA SER A 125 19.89 16.06 -0.74
C SER A 125 19.18 17.32 -0.20
N ASP A 126 19.36 18.46 -0.86
CA ASP A 126 18.81 19.76 -0.43
C ASP A 126 17.26 19.79 -0.38
N THR A 127 16.60 18.96 -1.19
CA THR A 127 15.12 18.86 -1.19
C THR A 127 14.58 17.92 -0.11
N GLY A 128 15.41 17.11 0.54
CA GLY A 128 14.98 16.18 1.60
C GLY A 128 13.95 15.11 1.16
N ILE A 129 13.73 14.95 -0.15
CA ILE A 129 12.79 13.99 -0.73
C ILE A 129 13.58 13.12 -1.71
N ALA A 130 13.75 11.83 -1.41
CA ALA A 130 14.36 10.85 -2.32
C ALA A 130 13.42 10.41 -3.46
N PHE A 131 12.32 11.13 -3.70
CA PHE A 131 11.34 10.71 -4.70
C PHE A 131 11.77 11.13 -6.09
N ASP A 132 12.10 10.10 -6.87
CA ASP A 132 12.03 10.14 -8.31
C ASP A 132 10.56 10.31 -8.75
N ALA A 133 10.06 11.53 -8.61
CA ALA A 133 8.73 11.97 -9.05
C ALA A 133 8.67 12.16 -10.58
N GLN A 134 9.84 12.10 -11.24
CA GLN A 134 10.04 12.47 -12.63
C GLN A 134 9.89 11.26 -13.56
N LEU A 135 10.27 10.04 -13.12
CA LEU A 135 10.01 8.79 -13.84
C LEU A 135 8.67 8.15 -13.46
N ALA A 136 7.60 8.93 -13.35
CA ALA A 136 6.27 8.43 -13.05
C ALA A 136 5.35 8.59 -14.25
N ASN A 137 4.81 7.48 -14.74
CA ASN A 137 3.86 7.43 -15.86
C ASN A 137 2.74 8.47 -15.68
N ALA A 138 2.65 9.44 -16.60
CA ALA A 138 1.60 10.47 -16.59
C ALA A 138 0.19 9.86 -16.53
N ALA A 139 0.00 8.71 -17.21
CA ALA A 139 -1.24 7.93 -17.17
C ALA A 139 -1.59 7.38 -15.76
N GLY A 140 -0.57 7.04 -14.96
CA GLY A 140 -0.75 6.59 -13.59
C GLY A 140 -1.21 7.74 -12.67
N LYS A 141 -0.66 8.94 -12.86
CA LYS A 141 -1.05 10.15 -12.10
C LYS A 141 -2.51 10.54 -12.34
N GLU A 142 -2.96 10.53 -13.60
CA GLU A 142 -4.36 10.84 -13.94
C GLU A 142 -5.36 9.84 -13.33
N MET A 143 -5.00 8.55 -13.32
CA MET A 143 -5.81 7.52 -12.67
C MET A 143 -5.89 7.75 -11.15
N LEU A 144 -4.76 8.04 -10.50
CA LEU A 144 -4.73 8.29 -9.06
C LEU A 144 -5.54 9.53 -8.68
N LYS A 145 -5.49 10.59 -9.50
CA LYS A 145 -6.30 11.79 -9.32
C LYS A 145 -7.79 11.51 -9.43
N THR A 146 -8.20 10.62 -10.34
CA THR A 146 -9.60 10.21 -10.49
C THR A 146 -10.11 9.39 -9.30
N LEU A 147 -9.23 8.62 -8.65
CA LEU A 147 -9.55 7.81 -7.47
C LEU A 147 -9.43 8.59 -6.14
N ALA A 148 -8.67 9.69 -6.14
CA ALA A 148 -8.49 10.53 -4.97
C ALA A 148 -9.83 11.10 -4.50
N ARG A 149 -10.01 11.16 -3.19
CA ARG A 149 -11.20 11.77 -2.61
C ARG A 149 -10.99 13.28 -2.54
N ASN A 150 -11.96 14.04 -3.05
CA ASN A 150 -11.93 15.51 -2.97
C ASN A 150 -12.22 16.00 -1.54
N ASP A 151 -13.07 15.29 -0.78
CA ASP A 151 -13.47 15.70 0.57
C ASP A 151 -12.74 14.94 1.69
N PRO A 152 -12.34 15.65 2.78
CA PRO A 152 -11.67 15.06 3.91
C PRO A 152 -12.59 14.10 4.69
N TYR A 153 -12.21 12.82 4.74
CA TYR A 153 -12.97 11.79 5.46
C TYR A 153 -12.69 11.81 6.97
N TYR A 154 -13.31 12.73 7.71
CA TYR A 154 -13.13 12.90 9.16
C TYR A 154 -13.71 11.77 10.01
N LYS A 155 -14.50 10.84 9.46
CA LYS A 155 -14.96 9.64 10.19
C LYS A 155 -13.78 8.78 10.68
N ARG A 156 -12.59 8.90 10.07
CA ARG A 156 -11.33 8.29 10.54
C ARG A 156 -10.81 8.85 11.86
N ASN A 157 -11.23 10.04 12.26
CA ASN A 157 -10.81 10.70 13.50
C ASN A 157 -11.66 10.29 14.70
N ARG A 158 -12.74 9.52 14.47
CA ARG A 158 -13.66 9.09 15.52
C ARG A 158 -12.98 8.15 16.53
N PRO A 159 -13.43 8.17 17.79
CA PRO A 159 -13.00 7.20 18.79
C PRO A 159 -13.21 5.76 18.35
N HIS A 160 -12.40 4.85 18.92
CA HIS A 160 -12.62 3.43 18.75
C HIS A 160 -13.97 3.00 19.36
N ILE A 161 -14.49 1.87 18.88
CA ILE A 161 -15.70 1.27 19.45
C ILE A 161 -15.37 0.75 20.85
N CYS A 162 -16.26 1.01 21.81
CA CYS A 162 -16.09 0.56 23.18
C CYS A 162 -16.17 -0.98 23.25
N SER A 163 -15.06 -1.62 23.61
CA SER A 163 -15.00 -3.08 23.77
C SER A 163 -15.93 -3.60 24.87
N PHE A 164 -16.13 -2.82 25.95
CA PHE A 164 -17.05 -3.15 27.04
C PHE A 164 -18.51 -2.99 26.64
N PHE A 165 -18.84 -2.04 25.77
CA PHE A 165 -20.20 -1.89 25.26
C PHE A 165 -20.56 -3.06 24.35
N GLN A 166 -19.61 -3.52 23.51
CA GLN A 166 -19.80 -4.74 22.71
C GLN A 166 -20.04 -6.00 23.56
N LYS A 167 -19.61 -6.00 24.83
CA LYS A 167 -19.85 -7.09 25.78
C LYS A 167 -21.09 -6.87 26.65
N GLY A 168 -21.75 -5.71 26.56
CA GLY A 168 -22.86 -5.33 27.44
C GLY A 168 -22.46 -4.89 28.85
N GLU A 169 -21.16 -4.71 29.12
CA GLU A 169 -20.62 -4.41 30.46
C GLU A 169 -20.21 -2.94 30.65
N CYS A 170 -20.57 -2.06 29.71
CA CYS A 170 -20.16 -0.65 29.80
C CYS A 170 -21.00 0.10 30.85
N LYS A 171 -20.43 0.30 32.04
CA LYS A 171 -21.04 1.08 33.13
C LYS A 171 -20.96 2.60 32.95
N ARG A 172 -20.27 3.08 31.91
CA ARG A 172 -20.00 4.52 31.69
C ARG A 172 -21.13 5.26 30.97
N GLY A 173 -22.11 4.54 30.40
CA GLY A 173 -23.24 5.14 29.69
C GLY A 173 -22.79 6.16 28.64
N ASP A 174 -23.47 7.31 28.59
CA ASP A 174 -23.21 8.39 27.64
C ASP A 174 -21.94 9.19 27.92
N ALA A 175 -21.35 9.06 29.11
CA ALA A 175 -20.07 9.67 29.45
C ALA A 175 -18.87 8.88 28.91
N CYS A 176 -19.10 7.75 28.23
CA CYS A 176 -18.04 6.94 27.66
C CYS A 176 -17.35 7.66 26.49
N PRO A 177 -16.01 7.88 26.53
CA PRO A 177 -15.28 8.52 25.42
C PRO A 177 -15.20 7.65 24.16
N PHE A 178 -15.63 6.38 24.24
CA PHE A 178 -15.59 5.42 23.15
C PHE A 178 -16.97 5.26 22.54
N ARG A 179 -17.03 4.95 21.24
CA ARG A 179 -18.31 4.87 20.53
C ARG A 179 -19.11 3.63 20.93
N HIS A 180 -20.40 3.84 21.14
CA HIS A 180 -21.40 2.81 21.43
C HIS A 180 -22.22 2.50 20.17
N GLU A 181 -21.54 2.02 19.12
CA GLU A 181 -22.16 1.65 17.85
C GLU A 181 -21.78 0.22 17.48
N ALA A 182 -22.66 -0.47 16.75
CA ALA A 182 -22.33 -1.76 16.16
C ALA A 182 -21.17 -1.59 15.16
N PRO A 183 -20.19 -2.51 15.13
CA PRO A 183 -19.19 -2.50 14.06
C PRO A 183 -19.89 -2.62 12.71
N GLU A 184 -19.48 -1.82 11.72
CA GLU A 184 -20.05 -1.86 10.37
C GLU A 184 -20.01 -3.29 9.81
N ALA A 185 -21.13 -3.76 9.25
CA ALA A 185 -21.22 -5.07 8.61
C ALA A 185 -20.19 -5.18 7.48
N GLY A 186 -19.24 -6.11 7.60
CA GLY A 186 -18.12 -6.28 6.66
C GLY A 186 -16.79 -5.68 7.13
N ALA A 187 -16.76 -4.97 8.26
CA ALA A 187 -15.53 -4.85 9.05
C ALA A 187 -15.35 -6.19 9.79
N GLY A 188 -14.65 -7.14 9.15
CA GLY A 188 -14.25 -8.39 9.80
C GLY A 188 -13.62 -8.13 11.17
N PRO A 189 -13.60 -9.12 12.07
CA PRO A 189 -13.22 -8.92 13.47
C PRO A 189 -11.85 -8.24 13.56
N VAL A 190 -11.81 -6.99 14.00
CA VAL A 190 -10.61 -6.34 14.54
C VAL A 190 -10.38 -6.90 15.96
N ARG A 191 -10.40 -8.22 16.08
CA ARG A 191 -10.10 -8.96 17.30
C ARG A 191 -9.10 -10.04 16.91
N GLY A 192 -7.82 -9.77 17.16
CA GLY A 192 -6.77 -10.80 17.15
C GLY A 192 -5.66 -10.66 16.10
N GLY A 193 -5.73 -9.72 15.16
CA GLY A 193 -4.60 -9.45 14.26
C GLY A 193 -3.48 -8.69 14.98
N ASN A 194 -2.22 -9.06 14.77
CA ASN A 194 -1.09 -8.26 15.25
C ASN A 194 -1.15 -6.87 14.58
N VAL A 195 -1.49 -5.83 15.36
CA VAL A 195 -1.68 -4.46 14.87
C VAL A 195 -0.40 -3.93 14.22
N GLN A 196 0.77 -4.38 14.68
CA GLN A 196 2.05 -4.05 14.05
C GLN A 196 2.12 -4.65 12.65
N GLN A 197 1.82 -5.95 12.49
CA GLN A 197 1.81 -6.62 11.17
C GLN A 197 0.86 -5.94 10.19
N SER A 198 -0.34 -5.56 10.65
CA SER A 198 -1.28 -4.80 9.81
C SER A 198 -0.72 -3.43 9.38
N MET A 199 0.05 -2.73 10.23
CA MET A 199 0.70 -1.46 9.86
C MET A 199 1.85 -1.67 8.88
N GLN A 200 2.65 -2.72 9.05
CA GLN A 200 3.73 -3.07 8.12
C GLN A 200 3.17 -3.46 6.75
N ASP A 201 2.13 -4.29 6.73
CA ASP A 201 1.43 -4.70 5.51
C ASP A 201 0.91 -3.49 4.72
N ARG A 202 0.28 -2.53 5.41
CA ARG A 202 -0.20 -1.27 4.81
C ARG A 202 0.93 -0.37 4.32
N TYR A 203 2.06 -0.32 5.02
CA TYR A 203 3.23 0.50 4.65
C TYR A 203 3.99 -0.07 3.45
N TYR A 204 4.20 -1.39 3.40
CA TYR A 204 4.88 -2.07 2.29
C TYR A 204 3.94 -2.36 1.11
N GLY A 205 2.64 -2.14 1.28
CA GLY A 205 1.62 -2.39 0.26
C GLY A 205 1.36 -3.88 0.02
N ARG A 206 1.52 -4.72 1.05
CA ARG A 206 1.24 -6.15 0.99
C ARG A 206 -0.14 -6.40 1.60
N ASN A 207 -1.03 -7.04 0.83
CA ASN A 207 -2.31 -7.54 1.32
C ASN A 207 -3.22 -6.52 2.05
N ASP A 208 -3.22 -5.24 1.68
CA ASP A 208 -4.12 -4.26 2.30
C ASP A 208 -5.58 -4.47 1.82
N PRO A 209 -6.53 -4.80 2.72
CA PRO A 209 -7.93 -5.02 2.34
C PRO A 209 -8.62 -3.77 1.78
N ALA A 210 -8.21 -2.57 2.19
CA ALA A 210 -8.74 -1.33 1.63
C ALA A 210 -8.23 -1.12 0.20
N ALA A 211 -6.96 -1.43 -0.04
CA ALA A 211 -6.39 -1.38 -1.39
C ALA A 211 -7.04 -2.41 -2.33
N LYS A 212 -7.28 -3.64 -1.86
CA LYS A 212 -7.99 -4.68 -2.64
C LYS A 212 -9.36 -4.20 -3.10
N LYS A 213 -10.15 -3.55 -2.24
CA LYS A 213 -11.46 -3.00 -2.62
C LYS A 213 -11.35 -1.95 -3.72
N ILE A 214 -10.41 -1.02 -3.60
CA ILE A 214 -10.22 0.06 -4.59
C ILE A 214 -9.70 -0.51 -5.92
N LEU A 215 -8.71 -1.42 -5.87
CA LEU A 215 -8.17 -2.05 -7.07
C LEU A 215 -9.19 -2.97 -7.75
N GLY A 216 -10.03 -3.67 -6.98
CA GLY A 216 -11.16 -4.44 -7.50
C GLY A 216 -12.17 -3.55 -8.24
N GLN A 217 -12.55 -2.40 -7.66
CA GLN A 217 -13.43 -1.42 -8.32
C GLN A 217 -12.83 -0.87 -9.61
N VAL A 218 -11.52 -0.61 -9.63
CA VAL A 218 -10.80 -0.21 -10.84
C VAL A 218 -10.81 -1.32 -11.89
N ALA A 219 -10.56 -2.56 -11.48
CA ALA A 219 -10.60 -3.73 -12.35
C ALA A 219 -11.97 -3.92 -12.98
N GLU A 220 -13.04 -3.79 -12.20
CA GLU A 220 -14.42 -3.83 -12.68
C GLU A 220 -14.70 -2.70 -13.68
N ALA A 221 -14.31 -1.46 -13.36
CA ALA A 221 -14.50 -0.31 -14.25
C ALA A 221 -13.76 -0.46 -15.59
N ARG A 222 -12.63 -1.18 -15.62
CA ARG A 222 -11.86 -1.50 -16.84
C ARG A 222 -12.32 -2.79 -17.53
N GLY A 223 -13.42 -3.41 -17.07
CA GLY A 223 -14.00 -4.61 -17.68
C GLY A 223 -13.31 -5.92 -17.31
N LEU A 224 -12.42 -5.92 -16.32
CA LEU A 224 -11.71 -7.09 -15.80
C LEU A 224 -12.45 -7.71 -14.60
N LYS A 225 -13.77 -7.92 -14.72
CA LYS A 225 -14.56 -8.61 -13.68
C LYS A 225 -13.95 -10.01 -13.45
N PRO A 226 -13.67 -10.41 -12.20
CA PRO A 226 -13.17 -11.74 -11.92
C PRO A 226 -14.15 -12.82 -12.45
N PRO A 227 -13.66 -13.89 -13.10
CA PRO A 227 -14.52 -14.93 -13.66
C PRO A 227 -15.38 -15.58 -12.59
N GLU A 228 -16.66 -15.83 -12.94
CA GLU A 228 -17.62 -16.53 -12.09
C GLU A 228 -17.17 -17.99 -11.88
N ASP A 229 -16.50 -18.57 -12.87
CA ASP A 229 -15.90 -19.90 -12.79
C ASP A 229 -14.64 -19.90 -11.94
N LYS A 230 -14.67 -20.65 -10.83
CA LYS A 230 -13.56 -20.80 -9.87
C LYS A 230 -12.34 -21.56 -10.39
N SER A 231 -12.49 -22.25 -11.51
CA SER A 231 -11.42 -23.00 -12.17
C SER A 231 -10.55 -22.15 -13.10
N ILE A 232 -11.00 -20.94 -13.46
CA ILE A 232 -10.27 -20.08 -14.39
C ILE A 232 -9.24 -19.26 -13.60
N THR A 233 -7.99 -19.71 -13.69
CA THR A 233 -6.80 -19.00 -13.17
C THR A 233 -5.93 -18.47 -14.30
N THR A 234 -6.49 -18.35 -15.51
CA THR A 234 -5.75 -17.97 -16.72
C THR A 234 -6.00 -16.50 -17.08
N LEU A 235 -4.91 -15.74 -17.26
CA LEU A 235 -4.94 -14.38 -17.81
C LEU A 235 -4.51 -14.41 -19.28
N LEU A 236 -5.25 -13.66 -20.11
CA LEU A 236 -5.00 -13.48 -21.53
C LEU A 236 -4.42 -12.08 -21.75
N PHE A 237 -3.24 -12.03 -22.34
CA PHE A 237 -2.59 -10.82 -22.81
C PHE A 237 -2.76 -10.72 -24.32
N LEU A 238 -3.30 -9.60 -24.81
CA LEU A 238 -3.61 -9.32 -26.22
C LEU A 238 -2.67 -8.24 -26.74
N GLY A 239 -2.07 -8.47 -27.91
CA GLY A 239 -1.19 -7.50 -28.57
C GLY A 239 0.26 -7.56 -28.10
N VAL A 240 0.70 -8.71 -27.59
CA VAL A 240 2.11 -8.94 -27.23
C VAL A 240 2.91 -9.22 -28.52
N PRO A 241 4.10 -8.62 -28.72
CA PRO A 241 4.99 -8.99 -29.82
C PRO A 241 5.47 -10.46 -29.70
N GLN A 242 6.17 -10.96 -30.73
CA GLN A 242 6.79 -12.28 -30.68
C GLN A 242 7.94 -12.23 -29.66
N CYS A 243 7.68 -12.69 -28.43
CA CYS A 243 8.64 -12.69 -27.33
C CYS A 243 8.85 -14.10 -26.81
N GLU A 244 9.95 -14.32 -26.10
CA GLU A 244 10.20 -15.59 -25.41
C GLU A 244 9.46 -15.67 -24.07
N GLU A 245 9.30 -16.88 -23.55
CA GLU A 245 8.66 -17.13 -22.26
C GLU A 245 9.39 -16.40 -21.11
N SER A 246 10.71 -16.28 -21.19
CA SER A 246 11.57 -15.56 -20.24
C SER A 246 11.23 -14.08 -20.14
N ASP A 247 10.94 -13.43 -21.26
CA ASP A 247 10.67 -11.99 -21.32
C ASP A 247 9.30 -11.68 -20.71
N VAL A 248 8.31 -12.52 -21.01
CA VAL A 248 6.97 -12.42 -20.41
C VAL A 248 7.04 -12.64 -18.91
N ARG A 249 7.84 -13.61 -18.45
CA ARG A 249 8.02 -13.89 -17.00
C ARG A 249 8.71 -12.72 -16.29
N THR A 250 9.70 -12.11 -16.94
CA THR A 250 10.42 -10.94 -16.42
C THR A 250 9.53 -9.70 -16.41
N ALA A 251 8.74 -9.48 -17.45
CA ALA A 251 7.78 -8.39 -17.52
C ALA A 251 6.68 -8.56 -16.45
N LEU A 252 6.19 -9.78 -16.21
CA LEU A 252 5.20 -10.07 -15.18
C LEU A 252 5.75 -9.84 -13.77
N SER A 253 6.97 -10.31 -13.49
CA SER A 253 7.60 -10.08 -12.18
C SER A 253 7.95 -8.60 -11.97
N ALA A 254 8.30 -7.88 -13.04
CA ALA A 254 8.55 -6.45 -13.00
C ALA A 254 7.25 -5.63 -12.78
N ALA A 255 6.17 -5.99 -13.46
CA ALA A 255 4.88 -5.30 -13.40
C ALA A 255 4.12 -5.60 -12.11
N VAL A 256 4.21 -6.82 -11.58
CA VAL A 256 3.49 -7.27 -10.39
C VAL A 256 4.45 -7.83 -9.34
N PRO A 257 5.05 -6.97 -8.48
CA PRO A 257 5.91 -7.41 -7.39
C PRO A 257 5.20 -8.25 -6.31
N SER A 258 3.87 -8.34 -6.35
CA SER A 258 3.06 -9.08 -5.37
C SER A 258 2.84 -10.55 -5.72
N VAL A 259 3.25 -10.97 -6.92
CA VAL A 259 3.12 -12.34 -7.43
C VAL A 259 4.50 -12.95 -7.57
N GLU A 260 4.75 -13.99 -6.79
CA GLU A 260 6.02 -14.71 -6.86
C GLU A 260 6.12 -15.52 -8.16
N PRO A 261 7.31 -15.63 -8.78
CA PRO A 261 7.49 -16.43 -10.00
C PRO A 261 7.10 -17.91 -9.86
N SER A 262 7.00 -18.42 -8.63
CA SER A 262 6.55 -19.78 -8.30
C SER A 262 5.04 -19.98 -8.41
N GLN A 263 4.25 -18.89 -8.46
CA GLN A 263 2.80 -18.94 -8.59
C GLN A 263 2.33 -19.08 -10.04
N ILE A 264 3.26 -19.05 -11.00
CA ILE A 264 2.98 -19.24 -12.43
C ILE A 264 3.16 -20.72 -12.76
N ARG A 265 2.09 -21.36 -13.25
CA ARG A 265 2.07 -22.79 -13.61
C ARG A 265 2.61 -23.04 -15.01
N SER A 266 2.18 -22.23 -15.97
CA SER A 266 2.60 -22.37 -17.38
C SER A 266 2.29 -21.09 -18.15
N ILE A 267 3.15 -20.73 -19.09
CA ILE A 267 2.93 -19.66 -20.06
C ILE A 267 2.80 -20.31 -21.44
N SER A 268 1.71 -20.05 -22.15
CA SER A 268 1.53 -20.51 -23.52
C SER A 268 1.37 -19.33 -24.45
N ILE A 269 2.31 -19.19 -25.38
CA ILE A 269 2.36 -18.10 -26.36
C ILE A 269 1.69 -18.60 -27.64
N VAL A 270 0.74 -17.83 -28.15
CA VAL A 270 0.07 -18.08 -29.43
C VAL A 270 0.51 -17.00 -30.41
N ALA A 271 1.55 -17.31 -31.17
CA ALA A 271 2.14 -16.42 -32.16
C ALA A 271 1.13 -15.94 -33.22
N ALA A 272 0.20 -16.81 -33.62
CA ALA A 272 -0.80 -16.52 -34.66
C ALA A 272 -1.79 -15.40 -34.27
N SER A 273 -2.07 -15.25 -32.97
CA SER A 273 -3.02 -14.25 -32.47
C SER A 273 -2.35 -13.15 -31.65
N ASN A 274 -1.00 -13.06 -31.65
CA ASN A 274 -0.23 -12.14 -30.81
C ASN A 274 -0.75 -12.13 -29.36
N SER A 275 -1.05 -13.32 -28.84
CA SER A 275 -1.73 -13.51 -27.56
C SER A 275 -0.91 -14.42 -26.66
N VAL A 276 -0.84 -14.08 -25.38
CA VAL A 276 -0.16 -14.90 -24.37
C VAL A 276 -1.16 -15.31 -23.29
N PHE A 277 -1.21 -16.59 -22.97
CA PHE A 277 -2.00 -17.11 -21.87
C PHE A 277 -1.06 -17.46 -20.72
N VAL A 278 -1.34 -16.91 -19.55
CA VAL A 278 -0.57 -17.15 -18.32
C VAL A 278 -1.48 -17.85 -17.33
N ASN A 279 -1.12 -19.07 -16.97
CA ASN A 279 -1.89 -19.87 -16.03
C ASN A 279 -1.26 -19.78 -14.64
N PHE A 280 -2.03 -19.32 -13.65
CA PHE A 280 -1.59 -19.26 -12.26
C PHE A 280 -1.98 -20.52 -11.49
N ALA A 281 -1.15 -20.87 -10.51
CA ALA A 281 -1.39 -21.99 -9.59
C ALA A 281 -2.51 -21.69 -8.60
N ASP A 282 -2.65 -20.42 -8.18
CA ASP A 282 -3.65 -19.98 -7.21
C ASP A 282 -4.55 -18.88 -7.80
N ARG A 283 -5.85 -18.95 -7.48
CA ARG A 283 -6.84 -17.93 -7.88
C ARG A 283 -6.54 -16.59 -7.22
N GLY A 284 -6.12 -16.59 -5.95
CA GLY A 284 -5.78 -15.36 -5.24
C GLY A 284 -4.57 -14.65 -5.83
N ALA A 285 -3.65 -15.38 -6.47
CA ALA A 285 -2.56 -14.80 -7.24
C ALA A 285 -3.04 -14.20 -8.57
N ALA A 286 -3.91 -14.93 -9.30
CA ALA A 286 -4.47 -14.46 -10.56
C ALA A 286 -5.29 -13.17 -10.40
N GLU A 287 -6.14 -13.08 -9.37
CA GLU A 287 -6.95 -11.89 -9.08
C GLU A 287 -6.07 -10.70 -8.70
N ARG A 288 -5.08 -10.89 -7.83
CA ARG A 288 -4.10 -9.83 -7.48
C ARG A 288 -3.30 -9.35 -8.68
N ALA A 289 -2.90 -10.27 -9.57
CA ALA A 289 -2.22 -9.93 -10.81
C ALA A 289 -3.13 -9.10 -11.72
N ALA A 290 -4.37 -9.53 -11.93
CA ALA A 290 -5.34 -8.83 -12.76
C ALA A 290 -5.65 -7.42 -12.22
N GLU A 291 -5.82 -7.28 -10.90
CA GLU A 291 -6.04 -6.01 -10.22
C GLU A 291 -4.85 -5.04 -10.38
N ALA A 292 -3.63 -5.52 -10.13
CA ALA A 292 -2.42 -4.71 -10.25
C ALA A 292 -2.17 -4.25 -11.69
N LEU A 293 -2.31 -5.17 -12.65
CA LEU A 293 -2.11 -4.87 -14.05
C LEU A 293 -3.25 -4.01 -14.64
N SER A 294 -4.47 -4.17 -14.13
CA SER A 294 -5.57 -3.26 -14.45
C SER A 294 -5.25 -1.84 -14.00
N ALA A 295 -4.66 -1.66 -12.81
CA ALA A 295 -4.25 -0.33 -12.36
C ALA A 295 -3.16 0.30 -13.24
N GLN A 296 -2.26 -0.50 -13.79
CA GLN A 296 -1.20 -0.03 -14.71
C GLN A 296 -1.71 0.24 -16.12
N GLY A 297 -2.90 -0.27 -16.48
CA GLY A 297 -3.48 -0.10 -17.82
C GLY A 297 -2.88 -1.02 -18.88
N GLY A 298 -2.37 -2.17 -18.44
CA GLY A 298 -1.74 -3.17 -19.30
C GLY A 298 -0.36 -3.56 -18.81
N ILE A 299 0.24 -4.54 -19.48
CA ILE A 299 1.65 -4.91 -19.30
C ILE A 299 2.44 -4.36 -20.49
N GLU A 300 3.63 -3.82 -20.24
CA GLU A 300 4.55 -3.43 -21.28
C GLU A 300 5.56 -4.56 -21.50
N VAL A 301 5.55 -5.15 -22.68
CA VAL A 301 6.49 -6.20 -23.10
C VAL A 301 7.18 -5.70 -24.36
N ASP A 302 8.51 -5.58 -24.33
CA ASP A 302 9.34 -5.04 -25.41
C ASP A 302 8.81 -3.72 -26.01
N GLY A 303 8.43 -2.77 -25.14
CA GLY A 303 7.98 -1.43 -25.54
C GLY A 303 6.58 -1.37 -26.16
N LYS A 304 5.82 -2.48 -26.19
CA LYS A 304 4.41 -2.51 -26.61
C LYS A 304 3.50 -2.83 -25.43
N ARG A 305 2.44 -2.04 -25.29
CA ARG A 305 1.41 -2.25 -24.26
C ARG A 305 0.43 -3.33 -24.71
N ALA A 306 0.38 -4.43 -23.97
CA ALA A 306 -0.60 -5.48 -24.15
C ALA A 306 -1.84 -5.23 -23.29
N LYS A 307 -3.02 -5.41 -23.91
CA LYS A 307 -4.31 -5.37 -23.22
C LYS A 307 -4.53 -6.68 -22.48
N ILE A 308 -5.28 -6.63 -21.39
CA ILE A 308 -5.45 -7.78 -20.51
C ILE A 308 -6.93 -8.15 -20.49
N ALA A 309 -7.19 -9.44 -20.58
CA ALA A 309 -8.50 -10.03 -20.45
C ALA A 309 -8.40 -11.31 -19.61
N TRP A 310 -9.52 -11.72 -19.01
CA TRP A 310 -9.59 -13.05 -18.40
C TRP A 310 -9.69 -14.12 -19.49
N GLY A 311 -8.97 -15.23 -19.29
CA GLY A 311 -9.06 -16.39 -20.16
C GLY A 311 -10.47 -16.98 -20.12
N ARG A 312 -10.96 -17.48 -21.25
CA ARG A 312 -12.21 -18.26 -21.31
C ARG A 312 -11.88 -19.73 -21.08
N SER A 313 -12.77 -20.45 -20.40
CA SER A 313 -12.64 -21.91 -20.24
C SER A 313 -12.45 -22.56 -21.60
N ARG A 314 -11.41 -23.39 -21.73
CA ARG A 314 -11.22 -24.23 -22.91
C ARG A 314 -12.38 -25.22 -22.90
N LYS A 315 -13.35 -25.09 -23.81
CA LYS A 315 -14.29 -26.18 -24.08
C LYS A 315 -13.43 -27.40 -24.34
N LYS A 316 -13.44 -28.36 -23.41
CA LYS A 316 -12.82 -29.67 -23.60
C LYS A 316 -13.37 -30.17 -24.94
N ALA A 317 -12.52 -30.31 -25.94
CA ALA A 317 -12.92 -30.97 -27.17
C ALA A 317 -13.46 -32.33 -26.73
N ALA A 318 -14.76 -32.54 -26.94
CA ALA A 318 -15.38 -33.84 -26.71
C ALA A 318 -14.68 -34.81 -27.66
N ALA A 319 -13.96 -35.76 -27.07
CA ALA A 319 -13.46 -36.93 -27.76
C ALA A 319 -14.64 -37.89 -28.02
#